data_AF-A0A081K5A5-F1
#
_entry.id   AF-A0A081K5A5-F1
#
_cell.length_a   1.000
_cell.length_b   1.000
_cell.length_c   1.000
_cell.angle_alpha   90.00
_cell.angle_beta   90.00
_cell.angle_gamma   90.00
#
_symmetry.space_group_name_H-M   'P 1'
#
loop_
_entity.id
_entity.type
_entity.pdbx_description
1 polymer ?
#
loop_
_entity_poly.entity_id
_entity_poly.type
_entity_poly.pdbx_seq_one_letter_code
_entity_poly.pdbx_strand_id
1 'polypeptide(L)'
;MEKNKTTQIQFRVSEQEKAEIREKAKSLNLKLSEYILSLHKRKTLPIPPSNIERQQLQQVAHIGNTLNQLLAIVQSGKVPDSEEMQLVIKAISLFIKLHELKR
;
A
#
# COMPACT_ATOMS: atom_id res chain seq x y z
N MET A 1 -4.75 24.02 -11.77
CA MET A 1 -4.10 24.18 -10.46
C MET A 1 -4.89 23.40 -9.42
N GLU A 2 -4.35 22.30 -8.92
CA GLU A 2 -4.94 21.61 -7.76
C GLU A 2 -4.90 22.57 -6.57
N LYS A 3 -6.07 23.06 -6.16
CA LYS A 3 -6.17 23.92 -4.98
C LYS A 3 -5.84 23.06 -3.76
N ASN A 4 -4.68 23.31 -3.15
CA ASN A 4 -4.33 22.76 -1.83
C ASN A 4 -5.52 22.98 -0.89
N LYS A 5 -6.02 21.90 -0.27
CA LYS A 5 -7.16 21.94 0.64
C LYS A 5 -6.70 22.47 1.99
N THR A 6 -6.78 23.78 2.20
CA THR A 6 -6.32 24.45 3.42
C THR A 6 -7.40 24.63 4.49
N THR A 7 -8.67 24.44 4.13
CA THR A 7 -9.81 24.60 5.04
C THR A 7 -10.23 23.26 5.65
N GLN A 8 -10.60 23.26 6.94
CA GLN A 8 -11.09 22.09 7.67
C GLN A 8 -12.60 22.14 7.89
N ILE A 9 -13.25 20.99 7.85
CA ILE A 9 -14.63 20.81 8.30
C ILE A 9 -14.61 19.93 9.56
N GLN A 10 -15.24 20.39 10.64
CA GLN A 10 -15.34 19.67 11.90
C GLN A 10 -16.81 19.33 12.18
N PHE A 11 -17.09 18.07 12.53
CA PHE A 11 -18.42 17.59 12.88
C PHE A 11 -18.40 16.99 14.28
N ARG A 12 -19.44 17.25 15.07
CA ARG A 12 -19.70 16.52 16.32
C ARG A 12 -20.59 15.33 15.99
N VAL A 13 -20.15 14.15 16.38
CA VAL A 13 -20.85 12.88 16.23
C VAL A 13 -20.68 12.08 17.51
N SER A 14 -21.60 11.18 17.77
CA SER A 14 -21.44 10.18 18.83
C SER A 14 -20.26 9.23 18.53
N GLU A 15 -19.78 8.53 19.54
CA GLU A 15 -18.73 7.52 19.35
C GLU A 15 -19.20 6.37 18.45
N GLN A 16 -20.47 5.99 18.57
CA GLN A 16 -21.08 4.95 17.75
C GLN A 16 -21.09 5.34 16.27
N GLU A 17 -21.58 6.53 15.93
CA GLU A 17 -21.58 7.02 14.55
C GLU A 17 -20.16 7.12 13.99
N LYS A 18 -19.21 7.59 14.81
CA LYS A 18 -17.80 7.65 14.39
C LYS A 18 -17.22 6.27 14.07
N ALA A 19 -17.59 5.25 14.84
CA ALA A 19 -17.19 3.87 14.59
C ALA A 19 -17.79 3.34 13.29
N GLU A 20 -19.09 3.52 13.07
CA GLU A 20 -19.79 3.07 11.87
C GLU A 20 -19.23 3.71 10.59
N ILE A 21 -18.99 5.03 10.60
CA ILE A 21 -18.41 5.74 9.45
C ILE A 21 -16.98 5.23 9.18
N ARG A 22 -16.21 4.95 10.22
CA ARG A 22 -14.84 4.42 10.09
C ARG A 22 -14.85 3.01 9.51
N GLU A 23 -15.76 2.14 9.92
CA GLU A 23 -15.89 0.80 9.36
C GLU A 23 -16.29 0.82 7.89
N LYS A 24 -17.26 1.67 7.51
CA LYS A 24 -17.66 1.86 6.10
C LYS A 24 -16.51 2.42 5.25
N ALA A 25 -15.73 3.36 5.76
CA ALA A 25 -14.55 3.86 5.04
C ALA A 25 -13.49 2.75 4.87
N LYS A 26 -13.23 1.97 5.93
CA LYS A 26 -12.26 0.86 5.91
C LYS A 26 -12.68 -0.25 4.96
N SER A 27 -13.97 -0.58 4.88
CA SER A 27 -14.46 -1.61 3.97
C SER A 27 -14.25 -1.24 2.50
N LEU A 28 -14.25 0.06 2.19
CA LEU A 28 -13.98 0.61 0.86
C LEU A 28 -12.49 0.90 0.61
N ASN A 29 -11.62 0.59 1.57
CA ASN A 29 -10.19 0.94 1.53
C ASN A 29 -9.94 2.45 1.35
N LEU A 30 -10.79 3.29 1.95
CA LEU A 30 -10.71 4.75 1.89
C LEU A 30 -10.33 5.34 3.25
N LYS A 31 -9.66 6.49 3.23
CA LYS A 31 -9.55 7.32 4.44
C LYS A 31 -10.92 7.90 4.80
N LEU A 32 -11.14 8.18 6.09
CA LEU A 32 -12.40 8.76 6.57
C LEU A 32 -12.76 10.07 5.82
N SER A 33 -11.77 10.93 5.57
CA SER A 33 -11.96 12.18 4.84
C SER A 33 -12.33 11.96 3.37
N GLU A 34 -11.72 10.98 2.71
CA GLU A 34 -12.01 10.61 1.33
C GLU A 34 -13.41 10.02 1.20
N TYR A 35 -13.81 9.17 2.14
CA TYR A 35 -15.16 8.60 2.21
C TYR A 35 -16.22 9.70 2.32
N ILE A 36 -16.08 10.61 3.31
CA ILE A 36 -17.03 11.72 3.53
C ILE A 36 -17.09 12.65 2.31
N LEU A 37 -15.95 13.01 1.73
CA LEU A 37 -15.90 13.86 0.54
C LEU A 37 -16.51 13.18 -0.69
N SER A 38 -16.40 11.86 -0.80
CA SER A 38 -16.96 11.10 -1.92
C SER A 38 -18.48 11.02 -1.83
N LEU A 39 -19.02 10.83 -0.63
CA LEU A 39 -20.46 10.93 -0.35
C LEU A 39 -21.01 12.31 -0.70
N HIS A 40 -20.35 13.38 -0.26
CA HIS A 40 -20.77 14.76 -0.57
C HIS A 40 -20.80 15.02 -2.08
N LYS A 41 -19.78 14.55 -2.82
CA LYS A 41 -19.65 14.75 -4.26
C LYS A 41 -20.59 13.88 -5.10
N ARG A 42 -21.42 13.02 -4.48
CA ARG A 42 -22.21 11.98 -5.15
C ARG A 42 -21.38 11.16 -6.15
N LYS A 43 -20.07 11.02 -5.89
CA LYS A 43 -19.22 10.16 -6.73
C LYS A 43 -19.61 8.72 -6.43
N THR A 44 -19.64 7.89 -7.48
CA THR A 44 -19.71 6.45 -7.30
C THR A 44 -18.58 6.04 -6.37
N LEU A 45 -18.95 5.51 -5.20
CA LEU A 45 -17.97 4.95 -4.28
C LEU A 45 -17.33 3.74 -4.96
N PRO A 46 -16.02 3.51 -4.74
CA PRO A 46 -15.38 2.32 -5.26
C PRO A 46 -16.08 1.08 -4.71
N ILE A 47 -16.14 0.02 -5.49
CA ILE A 47 -16.64 -1.26 -5.00
C ILE A 47 -15.68 -1.73 -3.90
N PRO A 48 -16.17 -2.19 -2.73
CA PRO A 48 -15.31 -2.78 -1.72
C PRO A 48 -14.44 -3.87 -2.36
N PRO A 49 -13.11 -3.86 -2.16
CA PRO A 49 -12.28 -4.95 -2.65
C PRO A 49 -12.78 -6.25 -2.00
N SER A 50 -12.93 -7.28 -2.83
CA SER A 50 -13.31 -8.61 -2.39
C SER A 50 -12.30 -9.14 -1.36
N ASN A 51 -12.74 -10.10 -0.53
CA ASN A 51 -11.84 -10.75 0.42
C ASN A 51 -10.62 -11.38 -0.28
N ILE A 52 -10.82 -11.90 -1.49
CA ILE A 52 -9.75 -12.48 -2.33
C ILE A 52 -8.75 -11.38 -2.74
N GLU A 53 -9.22 -10.26 -3.27
CA GLU A 53 -8.34 -9.14 -3.67
C GLU A 53 -7.56 -8.57 -2.48
N ARG A 54 -8.18 -8.48 -1.29
CA ARG A 54 -7.48 -8.05 -0.09
C ARG A 54 -6.37 -9.01 0.32
N GLN A 55 -6.62 -10.32 0.27
CA GLN A 55 -5.61 -11.33 0.57
C GLN A 55 -4.46 -11.29 -0.45
N GLN A 56 -4.78 -11.14 -1.74
CA GLN A 56 -3.77 -10.99 -2.80
C GLN A 56 -2.91 -9.75 -2.60
N LEU A 57 -3.51 -8.59 -2.29
CA LEU A 57 -2.78 -7.36 -2.00
C LEU A 57 -1.85 -7.51 -0.79
N GLN A 58 -2.29 -8.22 0.25
CA GLN A 58 -1.45 -8.52 1.42
C GLN A 58 -0.27 -9.41 1.05
N GLN A 59 -0.47 -10.43 0.21
CA GLN A 59 0.61 -11.30 -0.28
C GLN A 59 1.61 -10.51 -1.12
N VAL A 60 1.15 -9.63 -2.01
CA VAL A 60 2.02 -8.76 -2.81
C VAL A 60 2.84 -7.83 -1.91
N ALA A 61 2.22 -7.22 -0.89
CA ALA A 61 2.94 -6.40 0.08
C ALA A 61 4.00 -7.19 0.85
N HIS A 62 3.69 -8.44 1.23
CA HIS A 62 4.64 -9.34 1.89
C HIS A 62 5.84 -9.65 0.99
N ILE A 63 5.60 -10.00 -0.28
CA ILE A 63 6.66 -10.25 -1.28
C ILE A 63 7.55 -9.00 -1.43
N GLY A 64 6.94 -7.82 -1.57
CA GLY A 64 7.69 -6.56 -1.69
C GLY A 64 8.56 -6.26 -0.47
N ASN A 65 8.06 -6.52 0.74
CA ASN A 65 8.83 -6.36 1.98
C ASN A 65 10.01 -7.32 2.05
N THR A 66 9.80 -8.60 1.72
CA THR A 66 10.87 -9.61 1.68
C THR A 66 11.95 -9.23 0.67
N LEU A 67 11.55 -8.77 -0.52
CA LEU A 67 12.49 -8.29 -1.53
C LEU A 67 13.33 -7.11 -1.01
N ASN A 68 12.70 -6.13 -0.36
CA ASN A 68 13.40 -4.99 0.23
C ASN A 68 14.42 -5.41 1.29
N GLN A 69 14.10 -6.41 2.11
CA GLN A 69 15.04 -6.97 3.08
C GLN A 69 16.24 -7.63 2.40
N LEU A 70 16.01 -8.43 1.35
CA LEU A 70 17.09 -9.05 0.58
C LEU A 70 17.99 -7.99 -0.06
N LEU A 71 17.43 -6.93 -0.62
CA LEU A 71 18.19 -5.81 -1.17
C LEU A 71 19.06 -5.12 -0.11
N ALA A 72 18.51 -4.86 1.08
CA ALA A 72 19.27 -4.28 2.18
C ALA A 72 20.44 -5.17 2.62
N ILE A 73 20.25 -6.50 2.64
CA ILE A 73 21.32 -7.46 2.94
C ILE A 73 22.42 -7.39 1.89
N VAL A 74 22.07 -7.40 0.60
CA VAL A 74 23.04 -7.27 -0.50
C VAL A 74 23.83 -5.97 -0.39
N GLN A 75 23.14 -4.85 -0.15
CA GLN A 75 23.76 -3.53 -0.01
C GLN A 75 24.67 -3.42 1.22
N SER A 76 24.41 -4.20 2.26
CA SER A 76 25.24 -4.22 3.47
C SER A 76 26.61 -4.87 3.29
N GLY A 77 26.87 -5.52 2.15
CA GLY A 77 28.13 -6.20 1.87
C GLY A 77 28.36 -7.49 2.66
N LYS A 78 27.43 -7.86 3.55
CA LYS A 78 27.44 -9.13 4.30
C LYS A 78 26.78 -10.20 3.45
N VAL A 79 27.55 -10.81 2.55
CA VAL A 79 27.06 -11.89 1.69
C VAL A 79 27.11 -13.21 2.47
N PRO A 80 26.00 -13.96 2.58
CA PRO A 80 26.04 -15.31 3.12
C PRO A 80 26.91 -16.21 2.23
N ASP A 81 27.74 -17.07 2.82
CA ASP A 81 28.60 -17.99 2.08
C ASP A 81 27.83 -19.11 1.35
N SER A 82 26.52 -19.25 1.59
CA SER A 82 25.73 -20.29 0.92
C SER A 82 25.54 -19.98 -0.56
N GLU A 83 25.85 -20.97 -1.39
CA GLU A 83 25.76 -20.91 -2.85
C GLU A 83 24.33 -20.56 -3.33
N GLU A 84 23.33 -21.07 -2.61
CA GLU A 84 21.90 -20.78 -2.82
C GLU A 84 21.57 -19.30 -2.62
N MET A 85 22.12 -18.66 -1.58
CA MET A 85 21.88 -17.23 -1.36
C MET A 85 22.61 -16.37 -2.38
N GLN A 86 23.79 -16.78 -2.84
CA GLN A 86 24.46 -16.08 -3.93
C GLN A 86 23.67 -16.14 -5.25
N LEU A 87 23.01 -17.27 -5.53
CA LEU A 87 22.09 -17.41 -6.66
C LEU A 87 20.89 -16.46 -6.56
N VAL A 88 20.25 -16.39 -5.39
CA VAL A 88 19.14 -15.46 -5.13
C VAL A 88 19.59 -14.00 -5.28
N ILE A 89 20.75 -13.65 -4.72
CA ILE A 89 21.33 -12.30 -4.83
C ILE A 89 21.64 -11.94 -6.29
N LYS A 90 22.20 -12.87 -7.07
CA LYS A 90 22.45 -12.68 -8.51
C LYS A 90 21.16 -12.46 -9.28
N ALA A 91 20.13 -13.26 -9.03
CA ALA A 91 18.82 -13.13 -9.68
C ALA A 91 18.18 -11.77 -9.40
N ILE A 92 18.19 -11.32 -8.14
CA ILE A 92 17.67 -10.01 -7.73
C ILE A 92 18.48 -8.87 -8.35
N SER A 93 19.81 -8.99 -8.38
CA SER A 93 20.69 -7.98 -9.01
C SER A 93 20.45 -7.84 -10.51
N LEU A 94 20.19 -8.96 -11.20
CA LEU A 94 19.83 -8.97 -12.62
C LEU A 94 18.48 -8.30 -12.88
N PHE A 95 17.50 -8.56 -12.02
CA PHE A 95 16.18 -7.94 -12.08
C PHE A 95 16.25 -6.42 -11.96
N ILE A 96 17.05 -5.89 -11.01
CA ILE A 96 17.25 -4.44 -10.85
C ILE A 96 17.84 -3.82 -12.12
N LYS A 97 18.94 -4.39 -12.63
CA LYS A 97 19.60 -3.89 -13.85
C LYS A 97 18.65 -3.83 -15.05
N LEU A 98 17.83 -4.87 -15.24
CA LEU A 98 16.84 -4.91 -16.31
C LEU A 98 15.75 -3.84 -16.16
N HIS A 99 15.41 -3.48 -14.93
CA HIS A 99 14.39 -2.47 -14.65
C HIS A 99 14.94 -1.04 -14.78
N GLU A 100 16.24 -0.83 -14.55
CA GLU A 100 16.93 0.45 -14.80
C GLU A 100 17.14 0.71 -16.29
N LEU A 101 17.43 -0.33 -17.09
CA LEU A 101 17.57 -0.25 -18.55
C LEU A 101 16.26 0.07 -19.30
N LYS A 102 15.11 -0.12 -18.66
CA LYS A 102 13.78 0.15 -19.22
C LYS A 102 13.23 1.53 -18.84
N ARG A 103 13.96 2.31 -18.02
CA ARG A 103 13.65 3.71 -17.72
C ARG A 103 14.37 4.63 -18.69
#